data_AF-A0A0F3RMD8-F1
#
_entry.id   AF-A0A0F3RMD8-F1
#
_cell.length_a   1.000
_cell.length_b   1.000
_cell.length_c   1.000
_cell.angle_alpha   90.00
_cell.angle_beta   90.00
_cell.angle_gamma   90.00
#
_symmetry.space_group_name_H-M   'P 1'
#
loop_
_entity.id
_entity.type
_entity.pdbx_description
1 polymer ?
#
loop_
_entity_poly.entity_id
_entity_poly.type
_entity_poly.pdbx_seq_one_letter_code
_entity_poly.pdbx_strand_id
1 'polypeptide(L)'
;MLLPIIGKWKGDLSSLGMLLAGRRGQIMYWSPFDGALLPTLNKHGVAPNENFNLCIAGVPGSGKSVFMQELTLSVLGVGGKVFVLDYGRSFKRTCLILGGSYIEFDMKNPVSINPFSEVPEDDSTKSIEARSDFLSNFPSILATMAAPQYGTTNVAESFDTCATVPHI
;
A
#
# COMPACT_ATOMS: atom_id res chain seq x y z
N MET A 1 -52.67 10.01 -3.95
CA MET A 1 -51.46 10.58 -4.56
C MET A 1 -50.26 10.02 -3.79
N LEU A 2 -49.47 9.12 -4.40
CA LEU A 2 -48.31 8.53 -3.72
C LEU A 2 -47.12 9.51 -3.83
N LEU A 3 -46.52 9.87 -2.70
CA LEU A 3 -45.32 10.72 -2.68
C LEU A 3 -44.09 9.84 -3.03
N PRO A 4 -43.26 10.19 -4.03
CA PRO A 4 -42.08 9.38 -4.35
C PRO A 4 -41.03 9.50 -3.24
N ILE A 5 -40.74 8.40 -2.56
CA ILE A 5 -39.65 8.30 -1.58
C ILE A 5 -38.36 7.97 -2.33
N ILE A 6 -37.49 8.97 -2.50
CA ILE A 6 -36.19 8.80 -3.16
C ILE A 6 -35.10 8.72 -2.09
N GLY A 7 -34.59 7.50 -1.86
CA GLY A 7 -33.40 7.24 -1.04
C GLY A 7 -32.09 7.31 -1.83
N LYS A 8 -30.98 7.61 -1.17
CA LYS A 8 -29.62 7.44 -1.71
C LYS A 8 -29.13 6.03 -1.47
N TRP A 9 -28.14 5.62 -2.26
CA TRP A 9 -27.39 4.40 -2.03
C TRP A 9 -26.80 4.41 -0.61
N LYS A 10 -27.04 3.34 0.15
CA LYS A 10 -26.60 3.19 1.54
C LYS A 10 -25.17 2.70 1.66
N GLY A 11 -24.50 2.45 0.54
CA GLY A 11 -23.22 1.77 0.55
C GLY A 11 -23.36 0.27 0.38
N ASP A 12 -22.21 -0.39 0.45
CA ASP A 12 -22.17 -1.82 0.69
C ASP A 12 -22.38 -2.08 2.19
N LEU A 13 -23.43 -2.85 2.52
CA LEU A 13 -23.75 -3.22 3.90
C LEU A 13 -23.03 -4.52 4.33
N SER A 14 -22.42 -5.23 3.37
CA SER A 14 -21.61 -6.44 3.60
C SER A 14 -20.25 -6.08 4.17
N SER A 15 -19.64 -4.99 3.68
CA SER A 15 -18.38 -4.44 4.14
C SER A 15 -18.60 -3.13 4.90
N LEU A 16 -18.62 -3.20 6.23
CA LEU A 16 -18.62 -2.01 7.08
C LEU A 16 -17.24 -1.35 6.98
N GLY A 17 -17.08 -0.52 5.96
CA GLY A 17 -15.92 0.33 5.74
C GLY A 17 -16.05 1.69 6.42
N MET A 18 -15.64 2.73 5.71
CA MET A 18 -15.71 4.12 6.14
C MET A 18 -17.16 4.61 6.22
N LEU A 19 -17.48 5.39 7.25
CA LEU A 19 -18.78 6.06 7.39
C LEU A 19 -18.74 7.41 6.64
N LEU A 20 -19.59 7.57 5.63
CA LEU A 20 -19.73 8.81 4.87
C LEU A 20 -21.18 9.32 4.94
N ALA A 21 -21.38 10.59 4.63
CA ALA A 21 -22.70 11.20 4.55
C ALA A 21 -22.94 11.78 3.15
N GLY A 22 -24.05 11.38 2.52
CA GLY A 22 -24.47 12.00 1.28
C GLY A 22 -24.95 13.44 1.51
N ARG A 23 -24.99 14.27 0.45
CA ARG A 23 -25.51 15.67 0.46
C ARG A 23 -26.90 15.94 1.09
N ARG A 24 -27.64 14.90 1.51
CA ARG A 24 -28.99 14.98 2.10
C ARG A 24 -28.97 14.51 3.57
N GLY A 25 -27.78 14.31 4.14
CA GLY A 25 -27.60 13.77 5.49
C GLY A 25 -27.78 12.26 5.62
N GLN A 26 -28.11 11.54 4.54
CA GLN A 26 -28.20 10.08 4.59
C GLN A 26 -26.81 9.45 4.71
N ILE A 27 -26.64 8.60 5.71
CA ILE A 27 -25.42 7.83 5.97
C ILE A 27 -25.21 6.77 4.88
N MET A 28 -23.96 6.58 4.48
CA MET A 28 -23.51 5.52 3.59
C MET A 28 -22.20 4.89 4.10
N TYR A 29 -22.05 3.58 3.91
CA TYR A 29 -20.79 2.88 4.17
C TYR A 29 -20.01 2.68 2.88
N TRP A 30 -18.70 2.87 2.91
CA TRP A 30 -17.88 2.67 1.73
C TRP A 30 -16.57 1.98 2.08
N SER A 31 -16.27 0.90 1.37
CA SER A 31 -15.03 0.15 1.47
C SER A 31 -14.54 -0.17 0.06
N PRO A 32 -13.26 0.08 -0.27
CA PRO A 32 -12.71 -0.34 -1.55
C PRO A 32 -12.40 -1.83 -1.58
N PHE A 33 -12.35 -2.49 -0.43
CA PHE A 33 -11.95 -3.90 -0.29
C PHE A 33 -13.13 -4.87 -0.32
N ASP A 34 -14.36 -4.38 -0.53
CA ASP A 34 -15.59 -5.18 -0.47
C ASP A 34 -15.58 -6.07 0.78
N GLY A 35 -16.22 -7.24 0.77
CA GLY A 35 -16.09 -8.17 1.88
C GLY A 35 -14.82 -9.05 1.86
N ALA A 36 -13.76 -8.68 1.12
CA ALA A 36 -12.44 -9.32 1.29
C ALA A 36 -11.86 -9.04 2.68
N LEU A 37 -12.14 -7.86 3.26
CA LEU A 37 -11.73 -7.54 4.63
C LEU A 37 -12.64 -8.13 5.71
N LEU A 38 -13.88 -8.52 5.36
CA LEU A 38 -14.82 -9.07 6.32
C LEU A 38 -15.57 -10.29 5.73
N PRO A 39 -14.87 -11.43 5.58
CA PRO A 39 -15.43 -12.63 4.95
C PRO A 39 -16.66 -13.17 5.67
N THR A 40 -16.78 -12.91 6.97
CA THR A 40 -17.88 -13.35 7.84
C THR A 40 -19.21 -12.68 7.54
N LEU A 41 -19.21 -11.47 6.94
CA LEU A 41 -20.43 -10.75 6.56
C LEU A 41 -20.78 -10.91 5.06
N ASN A 42 -19.86 -11.43 4.25
CA ASN A 42 -20.10 -11.74 2.83
C ASN A 42 -20.96 -13.01 2.65
N LYS A 43 -22.24 -12.91 2.99
CA LYS A 43 -23.24 -13.98 2.80
C LYS A 43 -23.84 -14.00 1.40
N HIS A 44 -23.65 -12.94 0.62
CA HIS A 44 -24.09 -12.87 -0.77
C HIS A 44 -22.89 -13.14 -1.67
N GLY A 45 -22.84 -14.31 -2.30
CA GLY A 45 -21.77 -14.79 -3.19
C GLY A 45 -21.66 -14.02 -4.51
N VAL A 46 -21.68 -12.69 -4.45
CA VAL A 46 -21.24 -11.82 -5.54
C VAL A 46 -19.71 -11.95 -5.58
N ALA A 47 -19.18 -12.29 -6.75
CA ALA A 47 -17.74 -12.40 -6.93
C ALA A 47 -17.10 -11.05 -6.53
N PRO A 48 -16.20 -11.03 -5.53
CA PRO A 48 -15.56 -9.80 -5.12
C PRO A 48 -14.82 -9.20 -6.31
N ASN A 49 -14.88 -7.89 -6.47
CA ASN A 49 -14.00 -7.21 -7.42
C ASN A 49 -12.55 -7.57 -7.06
N GLU A 50 -11.83 -8.17 -8.01
CA GLU A 50 -10.47 -8.66 -7.78
C GLU A 50 -9.44 -7.52 -7.66
N ASN A 51 -9.83 -6.30 -8.04
CA ASN A 51 -8.96 -5.13 -8.04
C ASN A 51 -9.38 -4.10 -6.97
N PHE A 52 -8.55 -3.98 -5.93
CA PHE A 52 -8.75 -3.08 -4.80
C PHE A 52 -7.92 -1.78 -4.89
N ASN A 53 -7.35 -1.48 -6.06
CA ASN A 53 -6.56 -0.28 -6.24
C ASN A 53 -7.43 0.98 -6.17
N LEU A 54 -7.00 1.94 -5.36
CA LEU A 54 -7.69 3.21 -5.12
C LEU A 54 -6.75 4.38 -5.39
N CYS A 55 -7.20 5.34 -6.20
CA CYS A 55 -6.50 6.60 -6.44
C CYS A 55 -7.25 7.77 -5.80
N ILE A 56 -6.56 8.56 -4.97
CA ILE A 56 -7.11 9.74 -4.30
C ILE A 56 -6.35 10.97 -4.78
N ALA A 57 -7.03 11.82 -5.53
CA ALA A 57 -6.46 13.04 -6.10
C ALA A 57 -7.14 14.31 -5.55
N GLY A 58 -6.39 15.41 -5.51
CA GLY A 58 -6.88 16.68 -4.99
C GLY A 58 -5.75 17.66 -4.66
N VAL A 59 -6.08 18.95 -4.58
CA VAL A 59 -5.12 20.01 -4.27
C VAL A 59 -4.55 19.89 -2.84
N PRO A 60 -3.36 20.42 -2.54
CA PRO A 60 -2.88 20.52 -1.16
C PRO A 60 -3.94 21.17 -0.25
N GLY A 61 -4.18 20.59 0.93
CA GLY A 61 -5.22 21.07 1.85
C GLY A 61 -6.65 20.57 1.59
N SER A 62 -6.91 19.83 0.51
CA SER A 62 -8.28 19.33 0.19
C SER A 62 -8.78 18.18 1.07
N GLY A 63 -8.03 17.78 2.11
CA GLY A 63 -8.41 16.68 3.00
C GLY A 63 -8.01 15.28 2.54
N LYS A 64 -7.15 15.12 1.52
CA LYS A 64 -6.67 13.79 1.07
C LYS A 64 -6.11 12.94 2.21
N SER A 65 -5.20 13.51 3.02
CA SER A 65 -4.60 12.80 4.16
C SER A 65 -5.63 12.45 5.23
N VAL A 66 -6.65 13.30 5.43
CA VAL A 66 -7.73 13.02 6.39
C VAL A 66 -8.56 11.83 5.91
N PHE A 67 -8.93 11.83 4.63
CA PHE A 67 -9.66 10.71 4.02
C PHE A 67 -8.86 9.41 4.07
N MET A 68 -7.56 9.44 3.73
CA MET A 68 -6.70 8.25 3.80
C MET A 68 -6.51 7.75 5.24
N GLN A 69 -6.42 8.63 6.23
CA GLN A 69 -6.34 8.23 7.64
C GLN A 69 -7.64 7.55 8.11
N GLU A 70 -8.80 8.07 7.73
CA GLU A 70 -10.08 7.44 8.03
C GLU A 70 -10.21 6.06 7.36
N LEU A 71 -9.71 5.91 6.13
CA LEU A 71 -9.62 4.61 5.47
C LEU A 71 -8.71 3.66 6.24
N THR A 72 -7.52 4.11 6.66
CA THR A 72 -6.59 3.32 7.49
C THR A 72 -7.24 2.87 8.79
N LEU A 73 -7.96 3.76 9.48
CA LEU A 73 -8.68 3.44 10.71
C LEU A 73 -9.76 2.38 10.49
N SER A 74 -10.52 2.49 9.39
CA SER A 74 -11.52 1.50 9.02
C SER A 74 -10.90 0.12 8.77
N VAL A 75 -9.79 0.05 8.03
CA VAL A 75 -9.07 -1.21 7.76
C VAL A 75 -8.48 -1.81 9.04
N LEU A 76 -7.87 -1.00 9.91
CA LEU A 76 -7.36 -1.45 11.20
C LEU A 76 -8.49 -1.90 12.14
N GLY A 77 -9.65 -1.24 12.09
CA GLY A 77 -10.82 -1.54 12.91
C GLY A 77 -11.41 -2.93 12.65
N VAL A 78 -11.26 -3.46 11.44
CA VAL A 78 -11.65 -4.84 11.08
C VAL A 78 -10.52 -5.86 11.27
N GLY A 79 -9.36 -5.45 11.81
CA GLY A 79 -8.19 -6.30 12.02
C GLY A 79 -7.27 -6.44 10.80
N GLY A 80 -7.45 -5.60 9.78
CA GLY A 80 -6.54 -5.52 8.63
C GLY A 80 -5.18 -4.95 9.01
N LYS A 81 -4.19 -5.12 8.12
CA LYS A 81 -2.85 -4.53 8.26
C LYS A 81 -2.68 -3.40 7.26
N VAL A 82 -2.03 -2.31 7.69
CA VAL A 82 -1.81 -1.13 6.85
C VAL A 82 -0.34 -0.72 6.91
N PHE A 83 0.26 -0.55 5.73
CA PHE A 83 1.59 0.01 5.56
C PHE A 83 1.45 1.34 4.81
N VAL A 84 2.06 2.40 5.35
CA VAL A 84 1.94 3.76 4.79
C VAL A 84 3.32 4.31 4.48
N LEU A 85 3.52 4.75 3.25
CA LEU A 85 4.69 5.52 2.83
C LEU A 85 4.35 7.02 3.00
N ASP A 86 4.87 7.63 4.06
CA ASP A 86 4.50 8.99 4.46
C ASP A 86 5.66 9.98 4.28
N TYR A 87 5.69 10.64 3.12
CA TYR A 87 6.67 11.71 2.86
C TYR A 87 6.39 12.98 3.68
N GLY A 88 5.11 13.30 3.92
CA GLY A 88 4.67 14.56 4.53
C GLY A 88 4.53 14.53 6.05
N ARG A 89 4.88 13.41 6.70
CA ARG A 89 4.71 13.17 8.14
C ARG A 89 3.26 13.36 8.64
N SER A 90 2.27 13.24 7.75
CA SER A 90 0.85 13.44 8.08
C SER A 90 0.28 12.30 8.92
N PHE A 91 0.87 11.10 8.84
CA PHE A 91 0.43 9.90 9.53
C PHE A 91 1.22 9.62 10.82
N LYS A 92 2.35 10.31 11.06
CA LYS A 92 3.21 10.08 12.23
C LYS A 92 2.43 10.08 13.54
N ARG A 93 1.63 11.11 13.78
CA ARG A 93 0.86 11.23 15.03
C ARG A 93 -0.20 10.14 15.16
N THR A 94 -0.93 9.87 14.08
CA THR A 94 -1.98 8.86 14.04
C THR A 94 -1.42 7.45 14.25
N CYS A 95 -0.28 7.13 13.62
CA CYS A 95 0.42 5.87 13.81
C CYS A 95 0.81 5.66 15.29
N LEU A 96 1.39 6.67 15.93
CA LEU A 96 1.76 6.61 17.35
C LEU A 96 0.55 6.44 18.28
N ILE A 97 -0.57 7.14 18.02
CA ILE A 97 -1.81 7.01 18.80
C ILE A 97 -2.39 5.60 18.69
N LEU A 98 -2.29 4.99 17.51
CA LEU A 98 -2.77 3.63 17.26
C LEU A 98 -1.82 2.55 17.77
N GLY A 99 -0.70 2.92 18.41
CA GLY A 99 0.32 1.98 18.89
C GLY A 99 1.13 1.31 17.76
N GLY A 100 1.13 1.90 16.57
CA GLY A 100 1.91 1.42 15.42
C GLY A 100 3.39 1.81 15.50
N SER A 101 4.18 1.22 14.60
CA SER A 101 5.59 1.57 14.42
C SER A 101 5.74 2.61 13.31
N TYR A 102 6.35 3.75 13.64
CA TYR A 102 6.72 4.77 12.66
C TYR A 102 8.23 4.75 12.46
N ILE A 103 8.66 4.26 11.29
CA ILE A 103 10.07 4.17 10.92
C ILE A 103 10.45 5.45 10.19
N GLU A 104 11.44 6.16 10.73
CA GLU A 104 11.94 7.41 10.18
C GLU A 104 13.46 7.36 10.05
N PHE A 105 13.97 7.70 8.87
CA PHE A 105 15.40 7.86 8.64
C PHE A 105 15.81 9.27 9.10
N ASP A 106 16.35 9.36 10.31
CA ASP A 106 16.94 10.59 10.85
C ASP A 106 18.43 10.39 11.09
N MET A 107 19.22 11.45 10.90
CA MET A 107 20.67 11.44 11.14
C MET A 107 20.99 11.18 12.62
N LYS A 108 20.08 11.55 13.53
CA LYS A 108 20.25 11.36 14.98
C LYS A 108 19.89 9.97 15.46
N ASN A 109 18.98 9.29 14.77
CA ASN A 109 18.52 7.94 15.08
C ASN A 109 18.60 7.10 13.80
N PRO A 110 19.81 6.65 13.42
CA PRO A 110 20.00 5.94 12.17
C PRO A 110 19.27 4.59 12.21
N VAL A 111 18.24 4.45 11.37
CA VAL A 111 17.62 3.16 11.08
C VAL A 111 18.36 2.56 9.89
N SER A 112 18.90 1.35 10.05
CA SER A 112 19.48 0.58 8.96
C SER A 112 18.49 -0.50 8.52
N ILE A 113 18.21 -0.54 7.22
CA ILE A 113 17.48 -1.65 6.60
C ILE A 113 18.47 -2.35 5.69
N ASN A 114 18.70 -3.64 5.93
CA ASN A 114 19.52 -4.46 5.06
C ASN A 114 18.64 -5.01 3.91
N PRO A 115 18.86 -4.60 2.65
CA PRO A 115 18.08 -5.08 1.52
C PRO A 115 18.34 -6.55 1.17
N PHE A 116 19.40 -7.16 1.73
CA PHE A 116 19.76 -8.56 1.50
C PHE A 116 19.24 -9.51 2.58
N SER A 117 18.44 -9.03 3.54
CA SER A 117 18.01 -9.84 4.70
C SER A 117 17.18 -11.07 4.32
N GLU A 118 16.49 -11.04 3.19
CA GLU A 118 15.61 -12.12 2.70
C GLU A 118 16.28 -12.96 1.59
N VAL A 119 17.56 -12.70 1.26
CA VAL A 119 18.27 -13.50 0.26
C VAL A 119 18.62 -14.84 0.91
N PRO A 120 18.08 -15.97 0.41
CA PRO A 120 18.32 -17.26 1.05
C PRO A 120 19.80 -17.63 0.97
N GLU A 121 20.35 -18.30 1.99
CA GLU A 121 21.75 -18.76 2.04
C GLU A 121 21.94 -20.23 1.63
N ASP A 122 20.86 -21.01 1.58
CA ASP A 122 20.88 -22.43 1.22
C ASP A 122 21.03 -22.68 -0.30
N ASP A 123 21.50 -23.87 -0.66
CA ASP A 123 21.68 -24.32 -2.05
C ASP A 123 20.50 -25.18 -2.57
N SER A 124 19.30 -24.98 -2.03
CA SER A 124 18.11 -25.63 -2.57
C SER A 124 17.75 -25.08 -3.96
N THR A 125 17.02 -25.85 -4.75
CA THR A 125 16.59 -25.37 -6.09
C THR A 125 15.71 -24.11 -5.99
N LYS A 126 14.87 -24.01 -4.96
CA LYS A 126 14.00 -22.85 -4.71
C LYS A 126 14.77 -21.60 -4.29
N SER A 127 15.85 -21.74 -3.52
CA SER A 127 16.68 -20.61 -3.12
C SER A 127 17.48 -20.05 -4.28
N ILE A 128 17.96 -20.92 -5.18
CA ILE A 128 18.65 -20.51 -6.42
C ILE A 128 17.71 -19.69 -7.32
N GLU A 129 16.46 -20.13 -7.49
CA GLU A 129 15.43 -19.38 -8.22
C GLU A 129 15.16 -18.01 -7.57
N ALA A 130 14.93 -17.96 -6.26
CA ALA A 130 14.68 -16.71 -5.54
C ALA A 130 15.87 -15.73 -5.60
N ARG A 131 17.11 -16.24 -5.52
CA ARG A 131 18.33 -15.44 -5.71
C ARG A 131 18.43 -14.88 -7.12
N SER A 132 18.14 -15.70 -8.14
CA SER A 132 18.15 -15.27 -9.54
C SER A 132 17.14 -14.14 -9.77
N ASP A 133 15.92 -14.28 -9.25
CA ASP A 133 14.88 -13.27 -9.35
C ASP A 133 15.27 -11.97 -8.63
N PHE A 134 15.88 -12.07 -7.44
CA PHE A 134 16.40 -10.93 -6.72
C PHE A 134 17.51 -10.22 -7.51
N LEU A 135 18.50 -10.96 -7.99
CA LEU A 135 19.65 -10.42 -8.74
C LEU A 135 19.25 -9.82 -10.08
N SER A 136 18.14 -10.24 -10.69
CA SER A 136 17.64 -9.63 -11.93
C SER A 136 17.06 -8.23 -11.73
N ASN A 137 16.39 -8.00 -10.60
CA ASN A 137 15.70 -6.75 -10.31
C ASN A 137 16.56 -5.76 -9.51
N PHE A 138 17.44 -6.29 -8.66
CA PHE A 138 18.26 -5.50 -7.75
C PHE A 138 19.15 -4.44 -8.42
N PRO A 139 19.81 -4.71 -9.57
CA PRO A 139 20.64 -3.72 -10.25
C PRO A 139 19.84 -2.48 -10.67
N SER A 140 18.60 -2.65 -11.14
CA SER A 140 17.75 -1.50 -11.50
C SER A 140 17.43 -0.60 -10.30
N ILE A 141 17.24 -1.19 -9.12
CA ILE A 141 16.99 -0.44 -7.89
C ILE A 141 18.28 0.29 -7.48
N LEU A 142 19.44 -0.39 -7.53
CA LEU A 142 20.74 0.23 -7.27
C LEU A 142 21.05 1.38 -8.23
N ALA A 143 20.80 1.21 -9.52
CA ALA A 143 20.98 2.24 -10.53
C ALA A 143 20.11 3.47 -10.23
N THR A 144 18.85 3.26 -9.85
CA THR A 144 17.94 4.35 -9.48
C THR A 144 18.35 5.05 -8.18
N MET A 145 18.93 4.30 -7.22
CA MET A 145 19.49 4.88 -5.99
C MET A 145 20.79 5.64 -6.23
N ALA A 146 21.65 5.14 -7.13
CA ALA A 146 22.94 5.73 -7.45
C ALA A 146 22.82 6.99 -8.32
N ALA A 147 21.84 7.04 -9.24
CA ALA A 147 21.63 8.15 -10.15
C ALA A 147 20.15 8.56 -10.26
N PRO A 148 19.54 9.09 -9.17
CA PRO A 148 18.09 9.32 -9.07
C PRO A 148 17.55 10.42 -9.99
N GLN A 149 18.41 11.30 -10.54
CA GLN A 149 17.97 12.45 -11.35
C GLN A 149 18.42 12.38 -12.81
N TYR A 150 19.54 11.73 -13.12
CA TYR A 150 20.18 11.83 -14.44
C TYR A 150 20.33 10.49 -15.17
N GLY A 151 19.92 9.37 -14.54
CA GLY A 151 20.15 8.03 -15.08
C GLY A 151 21.63 7.63 -15.02
N THR A 152 21.90 6.34 -15.15
CA THR A 152 23.25 5.82 -15.25
C THR A 152 23.80 6.01 -16.66
N THR A 153 25.04 6.47 -16.80
CA THR A 153 25.73 6.46 -18.11
C THR A 153 26.24 5.04 -18.40
N ASN A 154 26.47 4.69 -19.68
CA ASN A 154 26.87 3.34 -20.15
C ASN A 154 27.99 2.65 -19.33
N VAL A 155 28.85 3.41 -18.64
CA VAL A 155 29.93 2.86 -17.80
C VAL A 155 29.41 2.31 -16.47
N ALA A 156 28.38 2.91 -15.87
CA ALA A 156 27.72 2.38 -14.67
C ALA A 156 26.82 1.18 -15.01
N GLU A 157 26.19 1.18 -16.18
CA GLU A 157 25.38 0.04 -16.67
C GLU A 157 26.23 -1.21 -16.96
N SER A 158 27.52 -1.04 -17.31
CA SER A 158 28.44 -2.16 -17.51
C SER A 158 28.79 -2.92 -16.21
N PHE A 159 28.72 -2.26 -15.04
CA PHE A 159 28.89 -2.94 -13.75
C PHE A 159 27.65 -3.75 -13.37
N ASP A 160 26.46 -3.28 -13.72
CA ASP A 160 25.19 -3.98 -13.48
C ASP A 160 25.00 -5.20 -14.42
N THR A 161 25.47 -5.11 -15.67
CA THR A 161 25.45 -6.24 -16.63
C THR A 161 26.53 -7.29 -16.37
N CYS A 162 27.54 -6.98 -15.56
CA CYS A 162 28.56 -7.96 -15.15
C CYS A 162 28.01 -8.97 -14.12
N ALA A 163 26.92 -8.63 -13.42
CA ALA A 163 26.24 -9.52 -12.46
C ALA A 163 25.27 -10.51 -13.13
N THR A 164 24.87 -10.28 -14.38
CA THR A 164 24.22 -11.30 -15.22
C THR A 164 25.26 -12.25 -15.79
N VAL A 165 25.57 -13.28 -15.00
CA VAL A 165 26.07 -14.62 -15.39
C VAL A 165 26.69 -14.71 -16.80
N PRO A 166 28.03 -14.80 -16.93
CA PRO A 166 28.60 -15.41 -18.13
C PRO A 166 28.28 -16.90 -18.07
N HIS A 167 27.54 -17.37 -19.07
CA HIS A 167 27.38 -18.79 -19.38
C HIS A 167 28.73 -19.51 -19.33
N ILE A 168 28.81 -20.53 -18.47
CA ILE A 168 29.54 -21.78 -18.71
C ILE A 168 28.56 -22.91 -18.42
#